data_AF-A0A2M7IAE5-F1
#
_entry.id   AF-A0A2M7IAE5-F1
#
_cell.length_a   1.000
_cell.length_b   1.000
_cell.length_c   1.000
_cell.angle_alpha   90.00
_cell.angle_beta   90.00
_cell.angle_gamma   90.00
#
_symmetry.space_group_name_H-M   'P 1'
#
loop_
_entity.id
_entity.type
_entity.pdbx_description
1 polymer ?
#
loop_
_entity_poly.entity_id
_entity_poly.type
_entity_poly.pdbx_seq_one_letter_code
_entity_poly.pdbx_strand_id
1 'polypeptide(L)'
;MKTLHLDADELALDFNACLKLAEAIAQHLLGTAMLLTFYDRDRNLESPGGVSECHQGCAVPGWVDYAKNHGGTLIVNFGRGRFVFCFMPLGDAP
;
A
#
# COMPACT_ATOMS: atom_id res chain seq x y z
N MET A 1 -6.38 -5.26 8.01
CA MET A 1 -5.07 -5.64 7.45
C MET A 1 -3.99 -5.31 8.47
N LYS A 2 -2.90 -6.07 8.51
CA LYS A 2 -1.72 -5.71 9.31
C LYS A 2 -1.09 -4.47 8.68
N THR A 3 -0.76 -3.46 9.48
CA THR A 3 -0.14 -2.21 8.98
C THR A 3 1.23 -2.04 9.58
N LEU A 4 2.23 -1.78 8.73
CA LEU A 4 3.56 -1.36 9.12
C LEU A 4 3.72 0.12 8.82
N HIS A 5 4.06 0.88 9.85
CA HIS A 5 4.36 2.30 9.73
C HIS A 5 5.87 2.50 9.74
N LEU A 6 6.38 3.10 8.67
CA LEU A 6 7.80 3.41 8.49
C LEU A 6 7.96 4.92 8.48
N ASP A 7 8.69 5.40 9.49
CA ASP A 7 9.17 6.78 9.52
C ASP A 7 10.52 6.82 8.81
N ALA A 8 10.53 7.31 7.58
CA ALA A 8 11.69 7.31 6.69
C ALA A 8 11.98 8.72 6.14
N ASP A 9 11.46 9.75 6.81
CA ASP A 9 11.52 11.13 6.34
C ASP A 9 12.97 11.62 6.23
N GLU A 10 13.84 11.23 7.18
CA GLU A 10 15.27 11.56 7.17
C GLU A 10 16.04 10.90 6.03
N LEU A 11 15.53 9.80 5.47
CA LEU A 11 16.14 9.10 4.34
C LEU A 11 15.78 9.73 3.00
N ALA A 12 14.85 10.70 2.98
CA ALA A 12 14.39 11.41 1.79
C ALA A 12 14.02 10.48 0.61
N LEU A 13 13.45 9.31 0.92
CA LEU A 13 13.08 8.32 -0.09
C LEU A 13 11.96 8.86 -0.99
N ASP A 14 12.11 8.65 -2.30
CA ASP A 14 11.06 8.92 -3.26
C ASP A 14 10.05 7.76 -3.34
N PHE A 15 8.98 7.94 -4.13
CA PHE A 15 7.95 6.93 -4.31
C PHE A 15 8.52 5.57 -4.75
N ASN A 16 9.48 5.56 -5.68
CA ASN A 16 10.03 4.32 -6.24
C ASN A 16 10.90 3.58 -5.22
N ALA A 17 11.67 4.31 -4.41
CA ALA A 17 12.45 3.74 -3.31
C ALA A 17 11.53 3.15 -2.23
N CYS A 18 10.46 3.87 -1.86
CA CYS A 18 9.46 3.38 -0.92
C CYS A 18 8.72 2.15 -1.47
N LEU A 19 8.37 2.12 -2.76
CA LEU A 19 7.74 0.98 -3.40
C LEU A 19 8.64 -0.25 -3.35
N LYS A 20 9.92 -0.14 -3.77
CA LYS A 20 10.87 -1.26 -3.72
C LYS A 20 11.05 -1.80 -2.30
N LEU A 21 11.12 -0.90 -1.31
CA LEU A 21 11.22 -1.32 0.09
C LEU A 21 9.93 -2.00 0.57
N ALA A 22 8.76 -1.51 0.16
CA ALA A 22 7.48 -2.12 0.46
C ALA A 22 7.36 -3.53 -0.14
N GLU A 23 7.79 -3.71 -1.39
CA GLU A 23 7.84 -5.02 -2.07
C GLU A 23 8.77 -5.99 -1.34
N ALA A 24 9.96 -5.54 -0.93
CA ALA A 24 10.90 -6.37 -0.16
C ALA A 24 10.31 -6.79 1.20
N ILE A 25 9.64 -5.87 1.89
CA ILE A 25 8.95 -6.16 3.16
C ILE A 25 7.81 -7.14 2.94
N ALA A 26 6.99 -6.94 1.91
CA ALA A 26 5.89 -7.83 1.57
C ALA A 26 6.40 -9.23 1.25
N GLN A 27 7.45 -9.34 0.44
CA GLN A 27 8.07 -10.61 0.09
C GLN A 27 8.60 -11.34 1.34
N HIS A 28 9.24 -10.61 2.25
CA HIS A 28 9.77 -11.18 3.49
C HIS A 28 8.66 -11.70 4.42
N LEU A 29 7.53 -10.98 4.51
CA LEU A 29 6.47 -11.28 5.47
C LEU A 29 5.40 -12.23 4.94
N LEU A 30 5.17 -12.24 3.63
CA LEU A 30 4.07 -12.94 2.98
C LEU A 30 4.54 -14.06 2.04
N GLY A 31 5.84 -14.17 1.75
CA GLY A 31 6.33 -14.96 0.62
C GLY A 31 5.98 -14.27 -0.69
N THR A 32 5.57 -15.02 -1.72
CA THR A 32 5.13 -14.42 -2.98
C THR A 32 3.96 -13.46 -2.75
N ALA A 33 4.18 -12.18 -3.01
CA ALA A 33 3.22 -11.12 -2.75
C ALA A 33 2.93 -10.30 -4.01
N MET A 34 1.70 -9.81 -4.11
CA MET A 34 1.25 -8.93 -5.19
C MET A 34 0.80 -7.59 -4.62
N LEU A 35 1.26 -6.48 -5.21
CA LEU A 35 0.76 -5.15 -4.92
C LEU A 35 -0.65 -5.01 -5.51
N LEU A 36 -1.63 -4.71 -4.65
CA LEU A 36 -3.02 -4.48 -5.06
C LEU A 36 -3.30 -3.01 -5.29
N THR A 37 -2.91 -2.16 -4.33
CA THR A 37 -3.18 -0.73 -4.39
C THR A 37 -2.01 0.09 -3.92
N PHE A 38 -1.92 1.31 -4.43
CA PHE A 38 -1.03 2.33 -3.89
C PHE A 38 -1.72 3.69 -3.77
N TYR A 39 -1.17 4.52 -2.90
CA TYR A 39 -1.43 5.96 -2.84
C TYR A 39 -0.11 6.72 -2.77
N ASP A 40 0.02 7.73 -3.63
CA ASP A 40 1.10 8.71 -3.67
C ASP A 40 0.51 10.09 -3.34
N ARG A 41 0.78 10.58 -2.13
CA ARG A 41 0.31 11.87 -1.66
C ARG A 41 0.98 13.03 -2.37
N ASP A 42 2.25 12.89 -2.71
CA ASP A 42 3.04 13.98 -3.32
C ASP A 42 2.48 14.33 -4.71
N ARG A 43 2.01 13.31 -5.44
CA ARG A 43 1.38 13.47 -6.77
C ARG A 43 -0.14 13.46 -6.71
N ASN A 44 -0.71 13.16 -5.55
CA ASN A 44 -2.12 12.86 -5.35
C ASN A 44 -2.66 11.82 -6.36
N LEU A 45 -1.95 10.71 -6.47
CA LEU A 45 -2.27 9.59 -7.36
C LEU A 45 -2.58 8.33 -6.57
N GLU A 46 -3.53 7.55 -7.06
CA GLU A 46 -3.89 6.25 -6.51
C GLU A 46 -4.02 5.22 -7.62
N SER A 47 -3.86 3.94 -7.27
CA SER A 47 -4.19 2.83 -8.14
C SER A 47 -4.94 1.76 -7.36
N PRO A 48 -6.04 1.20 -7.90
CA PRO A 48 -6.75 1.65 -9.09
C PRO A 48 -7.24 3.11 -8.96
N GLY A 49 -7.21 3.87 -10.06
CA GLY A 49 -7.63 5.28 -10.03
C GLY A 49 -9.14 5.45 -9.84
N GLY A 50 -9.56 6.48 -9.10
CA GLY A 50 -10.97 6.88 -8.94
C GLY A 50 -11.75 6.09 -7.88
N VAL A 51 -11.10 5.14 -7.18
CA VAL A 51 -11.74 4.39 -6.09
C VAL A 51 -12.07 5.27 -4.88
N SER A 52 -11.37 6.38 -4.71
CA SER A 52 -11.65 7.35 -3.64
C SER A 52 -12.76 8.34 -3.96
N GLU A 53 -13.15 8.50 -5.23
CA GLU A 53 -14.27 9.38 -5.60
C GLU A 53 -15.62 8.84 -5.09
N CYS A 54 -15.77 7.51 -5.00
CA CYS A 54 -16.93 6.87 -4.39
C CYS A 54 -16.94 6.92 -2.85
N HIS A 55 -15.86 7.38 -2.21
CA HIS A 55 -15.67 7.33 -0.75
C HIS A 55 -15.50 8.72 -0.10
N GLN A 56 -15.90 9.80 -0.80
CA GLN A 56 -15.94 11.15 -0.23
C GLN A 56 -16.77 11.15 1.07
N GLY A 57 -16.10 11.31 2.23
CA GLY A 57 -16.73 11.32 3.56
C GLY A 57 -16.60 10.02 4.37
N CYS A 58 -15.96 8.97 3.85
CA CYS A 58 -15.66 7.77 4.61
C CYS A 58 -14.36 7.90 5.43
N ALA A 59 -14.32 7.27 6.61
CA ALA A 59 -13.13 7.24 7.46
C ALA A 59 -11.99 6.36 6.89
N VAL A 60 -12.30 5.47 5.94
CA VAL A 60 -11.35 4.57 5.28
C VAL A 60 -11.17 5.02 3.82
N PRO A 61 -9.93 5.27 3.36
CA PRO A 61 -9.69 5.61 1.95
C PRO A 61 -10.07 4.48 0.98
N GLY A 62 -10.55 4.83 -0.21
CA GLY A 62 -11.07 3.88 -1.19
C GLY A 62 -10.06 2.83 -1.64
N TRP A 63 -8.78 3.18 -1.77
CA TRP A 63 -7.70 2.24 -2.10
C TRP A 63 -7.44 1.20 -1.01
N VAL A 64 -7.70 1.53 0.25
CA VAL A 64 -7.55 0.59 1.38
C VAL A 64 -8.73 -0.37 1.42
N ASP A 65 -9.95 0.13 1.20
CA ASP A 65 -11.14 -0.71 1.15
C ASP A 65 -11.12 -1.66 -0.05
N TYR A 66 -10.70 -1.16 -1.22
CA TYR A 66 -10.46 -2.00 -2.39
C TYR A 66 -9.47 -3.12 -2.09
N ALA A 67 -8.30 -2.80 -1.53
CA ALA A 67 -7.32 -3.83 -1.18
C ALA A 67 -7.91 -4.90 -0.24
N LYS A 68 -8.66 -4.47 0.79
CA LYS A 68 -9.30 -5.38 1.75
C LYS A 68 -10.29 -6.33 1.07
N ASN A 69 -11.12 -5.83 0.15
CA ASN A 69 -12.11 -6.62 -0.56
C ASN A 69 -11.50 -7.56 -1.62
N HIS A 70 -10.26 -7.30 -2.03
CA HIS A 70 -9.50 -8.11 -2.99
C HIS A 70 -8.42 -9.01 -2.34
N GLY A 71 -8.53 -9.29 -1.05
CA GLY A 71 -7.65 -10.24 -0.36
C GLY A 71 -6.35 -9.64 0.17
N GLY A 72 -6.25 -8.31 0.23
CA GLY A 72 -5.15 -7.60 0.85
C GLY A 72 -5.03 -7.95 2.34
N THR A 73 -3.80 -8.22 2.78
CA THR A 73 -3.51 -8.60 4.18
C THR A 73 -2.49 -7.67 4.84
N LEU A 74 -1.64 -7.01 4.06
CA LEU A 74 -0.56 -6.13 4.53
C LEU A 74 -0.70 -4.72 3.94
N ILE A 75 -0.53 -3.71 4.79
CA ILE A 75 -0.33 -2.32 4.41
C ILE A 75 1.08 -1.91 4.84
N VAL A 76 1.84 -1.31 3.93
CA VAL A 76 3.11 -0.62 4.24
C VAL A 76 2.88 0.88 4.05
N ASN A 77 3.04 1.64 5.11
CA ASN A 77 2.71 3.07 5.18
C ASN A 77 3.96 3.89 5.54
N PHE A 78 4.37 4.77 4.64
CA PHE A 78 5.50 5.68 4.79
C PHE A 78 5.06 7.10 5.09
N GLY A 79 5.83 7.80 5.93
CA GLY A 79 5.68 9.25 6.14
C GLY A 79 4.27 9.65 6.54
N ARG A 80 3.63 8.83 7.40
CA ARG A 80 2.26 9.05 7.91
C ARG A 80 1.22 9.25 6.80
N GLY A 81 1.27 8.40 5.78
CA GLY A 81 0.34 8.40 4.64
C GLY A 81 0.84 9.20 3.44
N ARG A 82 2.14 9.53 3.39
CA ARG A 82 2.78 10.10 2.20
C ARG A 82 2.79 9.09 1.06
N PHE A 83 3.18 7.85 1.35
CA PHE A 83 3.05 6.73 0.43
C PHE A 83 2.44 5.53 1.15
N VAL A 84 1.44 4.90 0.53
CA VAL A 84 0.75 3.74 1.10
C VAL A 84 0.69 2.65 0.05
N PHE A 85 1.05 1.42 0.42
CA PHE A 85 1.05 0.26 -0.47
C PHE A 85 0.32 -0.89 0.21
N CYS A 86 -0.64 -1.52 -0.48
CA CYS A 86 -1.39 -2.67 0.05
C CYS A 86 -1.07 -3.93 -0.76
N PHE A 87 -0.77 -5.02 -0.06
CA PHE A 87 -0.35 -6.29 -0.66
C PHE A 87 -1.25 -7.45 -0.25
N MET A 88 -1.36 -8.43 -1.14
CA MET A 88 -1.91 -9.75 -0.84
C MET A 88 -0.86 -10.86 -1.03
N PRO A 89 -0.91 -11.94 -0.25
CA PRO A 89 -0.15 -13.15 -0.54
C PRO A 89 -0.77 -13.87 -1.75
N LEU A 90 0.06 -14.43 -2.62
CA LEU A 90 -0.41 -15.27 -3.74
C LEU A 90 -0.43 -16.77 -3.39
N GLY A 91 -0.08 -17.13 -2.15
CA GLY A 91 0.24 -18.50 -1.78
C GLY A 91 1.53 -18.96 -2.44
N ASP A 92 2.10 -20.05 -1.95
CA ASP A 92 3.08 -20.79 -2.75
C ASP A 92 2.28 -21.48 -3.87
N ALA A 93 2.68 -21.25 -5.13
CA ALA A 93 2.13 -22.02 -6.24
C ALA A 93 2.30 -23.52 -5.92
N PRO A 94 1.26 -24.36 -6.09
CA PRO A 94 1.35 -25.78 -5.78
C PRO A 94 2.46 -26.48 -6.56
#